data_AF-A0A842NFX6-F1
#
_entry.id   AF-A0A842NFX6-F1
#
_cell.length_a   1.000
_cell.length_b   1.000
_cell.length_c   1.000
_cell.angle_alpha   90.00
_cell.angle_beta   90.00
_cell.angle_gamma   90.00
#
_symmetry.space_group_name_H-M   'P 1'
#
loop_
_entity.id
_entity.type
_entity.pdbx_description
1 polymer ?
#
loop_
_entity_poly.entity_id
_entity_poly.type
_entity_poly.pdbx_seq_one_letter_code
_entity_poly.pdbx_strand_id
1 'polypeptide(L)'
;MAVLDVALLEHFVIVFPFLLIWVIVFGILSATKTFGDNKGIHAMIGLVLAFLFILSKDAVAVLTFASPWFVILFIFIIFTIMAFKAFGASDTEVMGVLRNKEFKYIATWIGIISVIIMVASLSNVHGQRLLEEGEGGTTVQSGEGSVASGDFDENVWNTIFHPKVLGLILVLLISSFTIRYMTQSS
;
A
#
# COMPACT_ATOMS: atom_id res chain seq x y z
N MET A 1 1.71 39.05 -0.29
CA MET A 1 0.79 38.26 0.57
C MET A 1 -0.06 37.38 -0.34
N ALA A 2 0.45 36.22 -0.71
CA ALA A 2 -0.35 35.15 -1.30
C ALA A 2 -0.83 34.28 -0.14
N VAL A 3 -1.88 34.76 0.54
CA VAL A 3 -2.57 34.10 1.67
C VAL A 3 -3.94 33.55 1.20
N LEU A 4 -4.40 33.96 0.02
CA LEU A 4 -5.20 33.12 -0.88
C LEU A 4 -4.23 32.05 -1.41
N ASP A 5 -4.26 30.78 -1.07
CA ASP A 5 -5.41 29.89 -1.25
C ASP A 5 -5.21 28.56 -0.49
N VAL A 6 -4.42 28.58 0.61
CA VAL A 6 -4.08 27.35 1.35
C VAL A 6 -5.31 26.77 2.05
N ALA A 7 -6.21 27.62 2.54
CA ALA A 7 -7.46 27.21 3.19
C ALA A 7 -8.46 26.55 2.21
N LEU A 8 -8.46 26.95 0.94
CA LEU A 8 -9.25 26.28 -0.10
C LEU A 8 -8.63 24.90 -0.41
N LEU A 9 -7.29 24.84 -0.50
CA LEU A 9 -6.56 23.60 -0.73
C LEU A 9 -6.82 22.55 0.35
N GLU A 10 -6.94 22.97 1.62
CA GLU A 10 -7.30 22.09 2.75
C GLU A 10 -8.67 21.40 2.54
N HIS A 11 -9.65 22.08 1.93
CA HIS A 11 -10.94 21.48 1.60
C HIS A 11 -10.84 20.48 0.43
N PHE A 12 -9.89 20.66 -0.48
CA PHE A 12 -9.63 19.70 -1.56
C PHE A 12 -8.86 18.46 -1.10
N VAL A 13 -8.23 18.49 0.08
CA VAL A 13 -7.53 17.31 0.64
C VAL A 13 -8.47 16.13 0.81
N ILE A 14 -9.76 16.35 1.11
CA ILE A 14 -10.74 15.26 1.26
C ILE A 14 -11.19 14.65 -0.08
N VAL A 15 -11.13 15.43 -1.16
CA VAL A 15 -11.56 15.01 -2.50
C VAL A 15 -10.60 13.96 -3.06
N PHE A 16 -9.31 14.04 -2.71
CA PHE A 16 -8.30 13.12 -3.24
C PHE A 16 -8.48 11.68 -2.72
N PRO A 17 -8.57 11.43 -1.40
CA PRO A 17 -8.96 10.13 -0.84
C PRO A 17 -10.26 9.60 -1.43
N PHE A 18 -11.27 10.46 -1.57
CA PHE A 18 -12.56 10.07 -2.15
C PHE A 18 -12.40 9.52 -3.57
N LEU A 19 -11.72 10.26 -4.44
CA LEU A 19 -11.47 9.83 -5.81
C LEU A 19 -10.61 8.56 -5.85
N LEU A 20 -9.61 8.45 -4.98
CA LEU A 20 -8.75 7.28 -4.90
C LEU A 20 -9.57 6.03 -4.54
N ILE A 21 -10.43 6.09 -3.52
CA ILE A 21 -11.31 4.98 -3.15
C ILE A 21 -12.22 4.63 -4.32
N TRP A 22 -12.86 5.64 -4.91
CA TRP A 22 -13.78 5.42 -6.00
C TRP A 22 -13.13 4.68 -7.15
N VAL A 23 -11.95 5.11 -7.59
CA VAL A 23 -11.18 4.48 -8.66
C VAL A 23 -10.72 3.07 -8.29
N ILE A 24 -10.21 2.86 -7.07
CA ILE A 24 -9.77 1.54 -6.60
C ILE A 24 -10.94 0.56 -6.58
N VAL A 25 -12.04 0.92 -5.94
CA VAL A 25 -13.23 0.07 -5.82
C VAL A 25 -13.84 -0.20 -7.19
N PHE A 26 -13.97 0.83 -8.03
CA PHE A 26 -14.42 0.69 -9.42
C PHE A 26 -13.52 -0.25 -10.21
N GLY A 27 -12.19 -0.10 -10.07
CA GLY A 27 -11.19 -0.92 -10.74
C GLY A 27 -11.27 -2.38 -10.31
N ILE A 28 -11.39 -2.65 -9.01
CA ILE A 28 -11.56 -4.00 -8.47
C ILE A 28 -12.84 -4.63 -9.03
N LEU A 29 -13.99 -3.96 -8.91
CA LEU A 29 -15.26 -4.46 -9.42
C LEU A 29 -15.24 -4.72 -10.94
N SER A 30 -14.56 -3.85 -11.69
CA SER A 30 -14.41 -3.99 -13.13
C SER A 30 -13.46 -5.14 -13.53
N ALA A 31 -12.45 -5.42 -12.71
CA ALA A 31 -11.54 -6.53 -12.92
C ALA A 31 -12.18 -7.88 -12.56
N THR A 32 -12.95 -7.93 -11.45
CA THR A 32 -13.61 -9.16 -10.99
C THR A 32 -14.92 -9.46 -11.73
N LYS A 33 -15.52 -8.47 -12.39
CA LYS A 33 -16.82 -8.57 -13.08
C LYS A 33 -17.94 -9.11 -12.18
N THR A 34 -17.90 -8.79 -10.89
CA THR A 34 -18.82 -9.32 -9.87
C THR A 34 -20.29 -9.04 -10.19
N PHE A 35 -20.58 -7.94 -10.91
CA PHE A 35 -21.93 -7.56 -11.34
C PHE A 35 -22.08 -7.61 -12.87
N GLY A 36 -21.34 -8.49 -13.54
CA GLY A 36 -21.29 -8.60 -14.99
C GLY A 36 -20.38 -7.54 -15.65
N ASP A 37 -20.58 -7.28 -16.94
CA ASP A 37 -19.76 -6.33 -17.71
C ASP A 37 -20.35 -4.90 -17.72
N ASN A 38 -21.20 -4.58 -16.74
CA ASN A 38 -21.85 -3.26 -16.66
C ASN A 38 -20.98 -2.26 -15.89
N LYS A 39 -20.13 -1.55 -16.64
CA LYS A 39 -19.26 -0.49 -16.09
C LYS A 39 -20.02 0.60 -15.34
N GLY A 40 -21.27 0.91 -15.74
CA GLY A 40 -22.09 1.91 -15.06
C GLY A 40 -22.45 1.48 -13.63
N ILE A 41 -22.81 0.20 -13.45
CA ILE A 41 -23.13 -0.36 -12.14
C ILE A 41 -21.88 -0.37 -11.25
N HIS A 42 -20.72 -0.78 -11.79
CA HIS A 42 -19.46 -0.75 -11.03
C HIS A 42 -19.11 0.67 -10.57
N ALA A 43 -19.29 1.68 -11.44
CA ALA A 43 -19.00 3.07 -11.10
C ALA A 43 -19.94 3.60 -10.01
N MET A 44 -21.23 3.26 -10.08
CA MET A 44 -22.23 3.68 -9.10
C MET A 44 -21.98 3.03 -7.73
N ILE A 45 -21.71 1.72 -7.70
CA ILE A 45 -21.38 1.02 -6.45
C ILE A 45 -20.08 1.55 -5.85
N GLY A 46 -19.05 1.75 -6.69
CA GLY A 46 -17.80 2.35 -6.25
C GLY A 46 -18.01 3.73 -5.65
N LEU A 47 -18.90 4.55 -6.23
CA LEU A 47 -19.20 5.89 -5.76
C LEU A 47 -19.86 5.86 -4.38
N VAL A 48 -20.85 5.00 -4.20
CA VAL A 48 -21.52 4.79 -2.91
C VAL A 48 -20.52 4.32 -1.85
N LEU A 49 -19.66 3.37 -2.19
CA LEU A 49 -18.62 2.88 -1.27
C LEU A 49 -17.59 3.96 -0.93
N ALA A 50 -17.21 4.81 -1.89
CA ALA A 50 -16.33 5.94 -1.62
C ALA A 50 -16.95 6.93 -0.61
N PHE A 51 -18.24 7.23 -0.74
CA PHE A 51 -18.96 8.03 0.26
C PHE A 51 -19.03 7.35 1.62
N LEU A 52 -19.23 6.03 1.69
CA LEU A 52 -19.20 5.33 2.98
C LEU A 52 -17.82 5.33 3.62
N PHE A 53 -16.76 5.15 2.81
CA PHE A 53 -15.38 5.15 3.29
C PHE A 53 -14.94 6.51 3.84
N ILE A 54 -15.38 7.61 3.22
CA ILE A 54 -14.98 8.95 3.65
C ILE A 54 -15.51 9.31 5.06
N LEU A 55 -16.55 8.62 5.52
CA LEU A 55 -17.10 8.78 6.87
C LEU A 55 -16.21 8.13 7.94
N SER A 56 -15.32 7.21 7.54
CA SER A 56 -14.37 6.57 8.44
C SER A 56 -13.09 7.40 8.56
N LYS A 57 -12.83 7.92 9.75
CA LYS A 57 -11.61 8.69 10.06
C LYS A 57 -10.33 7.87 9.77
N ASP A 58 -10.36 6.59 10.09
CA ASP A 58 -9.22 5.68 9.89
C ASP A 58 -8.96 5.41 8.41
N ALA A 59 -10.03 5.21 7.62
CA ALA A 59 -9.90 5.04 6.19
C ALA A 59 -9.36 6.30 5.51
N VAL A 60 -9.85 7.48 5.92
CA VAL A 60 -9.33 8.76 5.42
C VAL A 60 -7.86 8.94 5.79
N ALA A 61 -7.45 8.62 7.02
CA ALA A 61 -6.05 8.73 7.45
C ALA A 61 -5.11 7.84 6.62
N VAL A 62 -5.51 6.58 6.38
CA VAL A 62 -4.76 5.64 5.52
C VAL A 62 -4.59 6.27 4.13
N LEU A 63 -5.68 6.73 3.53
CA LEU A 63 -5.63 7.29 2.18
C LEU A 63 -4.84 8.60 2.10
N THR A 64 -4.93 9.47 3.10
CA THR A 64 -4.14 10.69 3.18
C THR A 64 -2.65 10.37 3.24
N PHE A 65 -2.25 9.32 3.97
CA PHE A 65 -0.86 8.85 3.97
C PHE A 65 -0.46 8.21 2.63
N ALA A 66 -1.34 7.43 2.00
CA ALA A 66 -1.05 6.74 0.75
C ALA A 66 -1.01 7.70 -0.47
N SER A 67 -1.78 8.78 -0.43
CA SER A 67 -2.03 9.66 -1.58
C SER A 67 -0.74 10.27 -2.18
N PRO A 68 0.20 10.84 -1.40
CA PRO A 68 1.45 11.37 -1.94
C PRO A 68 2.24 10.34 -2.74
N TRP A 69 2.29 9.09 -2.28
CA TRP A 69 2.99 8.00 -2.95
C TRP A 69 2.34 7.60 -4.27
N PHE A 70 0.99 7.57 -4.32
CA PHE A 70 0.26 7.37 -5.57
C PHE A 70 0.45 8.53 -6.55
N VAL A 71 0.50 9.78 -6.06
CA VAL A 71 0.79 10.94 -6.91
C VAL A 71 2.17 10.80 -7.55
N ILE A 72 3.20 10.45 -6.78
CA ILE A 72 4.55 10.20 -7.30
C ILE A 72 4.54 9.07 -8.33
N LEU A 73 3.84 7.96 -8.04
CA LEU A 73 3.71 6.84 -8.97
C LEU A 73 3.03 7.26 -10.28
N PHE A 74 1.96 8.03 -10.24
CA PHE A 74 1.27 8.51 -11.44
C PHE A 74 2.13 9.49 -12.24
N ILE A 75 2.81 10.42 -11.57
CA ILE A 75 3.76 11.33 -12.21
C ILE A 75 4.84 10.51 -12.94
N PHE A 76 5.40 9.49 -12.29
CA PHE A 76 6.40 8.60 -12.88
C PHE A 76 5.87 7.84 -14.11
N ILE A 77 4.65 7.29 -14.04
CA ILE A 77 3.99 6.62 -15.17
C ILE A 77 3.79 7.59 -16.34
N ILE A 78 3.30 8.80 -16.07
CA ILE A 78 3.08 9.83 -17.10
C ILE A 78 4.40 10.20 -17.77
N PHE A 79 5.46 10.47 -16.99
CA PHE A 79 6.79 10.78 -17.54
C PHE A 79 7.34 9.63 -18.39
N THR A 80 7.14 8.39 -17.97
CA THR A 80 7.56 7.21 -18.72
C THR A 80 6.81 7.12 -20.06
N ILE A 81 5.50 7.31 -20.07
CA ILE A 81 4.70 7.35 -21.32
C ILE A 81 5.16 8.50 -22.23
N MET A 82 5.37 9.70 -21.66
CA MET A 82 5.85 10.85 -22.42
C MET A 82 7.24 10.61 -23.02
N ALA A 83 8.14 9.97 -22.28
CA ALA A 83 9.47 9.60 -22.78
C ALA A 83 9.36 8.64 -23.99
N PHE A 84 8.53 7.60 -23.90
CA PHE A 84 8.29 6.70 -25.04
C PHE A 84 7.71 7.44 -26.26
N LYS A 85 6.75 8.34 -26.04
CA LYS A 85 6.20 9.17 -27.12
C LYS A 85 7.24 10.11 -27.74
N ALA A 86 8.15 10.66 -26.93
CA ALA A 86 9.26 11.49 -27.41
C ALA A 86 10.24 10.71 -28.30
N PHE A 87 10.40 9.40 -28.06
CA PHE A 87 11.17 8.50 -28.93
C PHE A 87 10.40 8.02 -30.17
N GLY A 88 9.21 8.55 -30.43
CA GLY A 88 8.41 8.26 -31.63
C GLY A 88 7.35 7.17 -31.46
N ALA A 89 7.11 6.68 -30.24
CA ALA A 89 6.02 5.73 -30.00
C ALA A 89 4.65 6.40 -30.20
N SER A 90 3.77 5.72 -30.95
CA SER A 90 2.38 6.10 -31.14
C SER A 90 1.51 5.74 -29.93
N ASP A 91 0.38 6.43 -29.77
CA ASP A 91 -0.60 6.12 -28.71
C ASP A 91 -1.11 4.67 -28.79
N THR A 92 -1.20 4.12 -30.01
CA THR A 92 -1.60 2.74 -30.27
C THR A 92 -0.57 1.75 -29.71
N GLU A 93 0.73 2.03 -29.83
CA GLU A 93 1.79 1.16 -29.33
C GLU A 93 1.86 1.18 -27.80
N VAL A 94 1.72 2.35 -27.18
CA VAL A 94 1.67 2.48 -25.71
C VAL A 94 0.47 1.71 -25.14
N MET A 95 -0.70 1.85 -25.77
CA MET A 95 -1.90 1.10 -25.40
C MET A 95 -1.72 -0.41 -25.65
N GLY A 96 -0.98 -0.78 -26.69
CA GLY A 96 -0.62 -2.15 -27.03
C GLY A 96 0.21 -2.81 -25.92
N VAL A 97 1.21 -2.11 -25.37
CA VAL A 97 2.03 -2.60 -24.25
C VAL A 97 1.17 -2.86 -23.00
N LEU A 98 0.22 -1.98 -22.68
CA LEU A 98 -0.64 -2.15 -21.51
C LEU A 98 -1.66 -3.29 -21.64
N ARG A 99 -2.03 -3.68 -22.88
CA ARG A 99 -3.05 -4.71 -23.14
C ARG A 99 -2.47 -6.06 -23.56
N ASN A 100 -1.20 -6.11 -23.98
CA ASN A 100 -0.57 -7.34 -24.42
C ASN A 100 -0.20 -8.23 -23.22
N LYS A 101 -0.51 -9.53 -23.33
CA LYS A 101 -0.22 -10.53 -22.30
C LYS A 101 1.28 -10.70 -22.05
N GLU A 102 2.12 -10.47 -23.06
CA GLU A 102 3.58 -10.57 -22.94
C GLU A 102 4.14 -9.49 -22.00
N PHE A 103 3.57 -8.29 -22.03
CA PHE A 103 4.01 -7.16 -21.19
C PHE A 103 3.22 -7.03 -19.88
N LYS A 104 2.46 -8.07 -19.51
CA LYS A 104 1.65 -8.10 -18.28
C LYS A 104 2.49 -7.84 -17.02
N TYR A 105 3.78 -8.14 -17.05
CA TYR A 105 4.70 -7.86 -15.93
C TYR A 105 4.70 -6.38 -15.52
N ILE A 106 4.52 -5.44 -16.45
CA ILE A 106 4.47 -4.00 -16.15
C ILE A 106 3.27 -3.69 -15.26
N ALA A 107 2.09 -4.18 -15.65
CA ALA A 107 0.87 -4.02 -14.86
C ALA A 107 0.98 -4.72 -13.49
N THR A 108 1.62 -5.89 -13.45
CA THR A 108 1.89 -6.61 -12.19
C THR A 108 2.79 -5.81 -11.26
N TRP A 109 3.88 -5.20 -11.76
CA TRP A 109 4.78 -4.36 -10.95
C TRP A 109 4.09 -3.13 -10.39
N ILE A 110 3.30 -2.43 -11.21
CA ILE A 110 2.47 -1.29 -10.74
C ILE A 110 1.51 -1.76 -9.64
N GLY A 111 0.89 -2.93 -9.82
CA GLY A 111 0.03 -3.55 -8.81
C GLY A 111 0.77 -3.87 -7.50
N ILE A 112 1.96 -4.47 -7.58
CA ILE A 112 2.80 -4.79 -6.40
C ILE A 112 3.15 -3.51 -5.64
N ILE A 113 3.62 -2.47 -6.33
CA ILE A 113 3.95 -1.18 -5.71
C ILE A 113 2.71 -0.57 -5.05
N SER A 114 1.55 -0.63 -5.71
CA SER A 114 0.29 -0.13 -5.16
C SER A 114 -0.10 -0.89 -3.88
N VAL A 115 0.08 -2.21 -3.84
CA VAL A 115 -0.17 -3.03 -2.65
C VAL A 115 0.80 -2.68 -1.52
N ILE A 116 2.09 -2.49 -1.83
CA ILE A 116 3.09 -2.08 -0.83
C ILE A 116 2.71 -0.73 -0.21
N ILE A 117 2.32 0.25 -1.03
CA ILE A 117 1.87 1.57 -0.54
C ILE A 117 0.66 1.41 0.39
N MET A 118 -0.32 0.58 0.02
CA MET A 118 -1.49 0.33 0.85
C MET A 118 -1.12 -0.35 2.16
N VAL A 119 -0.28 -1.39 2.14
CA VAL A 119 0.16 -2.08 3.37
C VAL A 119 0.95 -1.13 4.27
N ALA A 120 1.91 -0.38 3.72
CA ALA A 120 2.68 0.60 4.49
C ALA A 120 1.78 1.66 5.13
N SER A 121 0.77 2.12 4.39
CA SER A 121 -0.22 3.07 4.88
C SER A 121 -1.09 2.50 6.01
N LEU A 122 -1.60 1.28 5.85
CA LEU A 122 -2.35 0.61 6.92
C LEU A 122 -1.48 0.42 8.16
N SER A 123 -0.23 -0.03 7.99
CA SER A 123 0.73 -0.20 9.08
C SER A 123 1.06 1.11 9.79
N ASN A 124 1.18 2.22 9.07
CA ASN A 124 1.44 3.52 9.69
C ASN A 124 0.25 3.99 10.56
N VAL A 125 -0.98 3.83 10.05
CA VAL A 125 -2.18 4.32 10.76
C VAL A 125 -2.61 3.39 11.91
N HIS A 126 -2.50 2.08 11.72
CA HIS A 126 -2.96 1.10 12.71
C HIS A 126 -1.82 0.54 13.57
N GLY A 127 -0.58 0.51 13.09
CA GLY A 127 0.56 -0.01 13.84
C GLY A 127 0.83 0.77 15.12
N GLN A 128 0.69 2.10 15.08
CA GLN A 128 0.82 2.93 16.27
C GLN A 128 -0.31 2.69 17.29
N ARG A 129 -1.55 2.51 16.82
CA ARG A 129 -2.69 2.18 17.70
C ARG A 129 -2.55 0.81 18.36
N LEU A 130 -1.98 -0.16 17.66
CA LEU A 130 -1.70 -1.49 18.22
C LEU A 130 -0.63 -1.46 19.32
N LEU A 131 0.27 -0.46 19.31
CA LEU A 131 1.18 -0.23 20.43
C LEU A 131 0.47 0.37 21.64
N GLU A 132 -0.35 1.40 21.41
CA GLU A 132 -1.07 2.10 22.47
C GLU A 132 -2.14 1.22 23.15
N GLU A 133 -2.76 0.30 22.39
CA GLU A 133 -3.76 -0.64 22.90
C GLU A 133 -3.13 -1.91 23.52
N GLY A 134 -1.88 -2.21 23.16
CA GLY A 134 -1.07 -3.30 23.75
C GLY A 134 -0.45 -2.95 25.11
N GLU A 135 -0.21 -1.66 25.37
CA GLU A 135 0.19 -1.17 26.70
C GLU A 135 -1.03 -0.81 27.54
N GLY A 136 -1.47 -1.75 28.37
CA GLY A 136 -2.32 -1.43 29.52
C GLY A 136 -1.60 -0.50 30.48
N GLY A 137 -1.64 0.81 30.23
CA GLY A 137 -1.40 1.91 31.18
C GLY A 137 -0.13 1.85 32.04
N THR A 138 0.89 1.10 31.65
CA THR A 138 2.11 0.93 32.45
C THR A 138 3.28 1.47 31.66
N THR A 139 3.86 2.56 32.16
CA THR A 139 5.07 3.21 31.64
C THR A 139 6.12 2.21 31.16
N VAL A 140 6.55 2.35 29.91
CA VAL A 140 7.69 1.65 29.29
C VAL A 140 8.88 1.64 30.25
N GLN A 141 9.13 0.51 30.91
CA GLN A 141 10.34 0.30 31.68
C GLN A 141 11.43 -0.18 30.72
N SER A 142 12.34 0.72 30.35
CA SER A 142 13.55 0.40 29.60
C SER A 142 14.50 -0.48 30.43
N GLY A 143 14.19 -1.78 30.48
CA GLY A 143 15.11 -2.81 30.95
C GLY A 143 16.11 -3.19 29.87
N GLU A 144 17.29 -3.66 30.28
CA GLU A 144 18.36 -4.13 29.40
C GLU A 144 17.85 -5.32 28.56
N GLY A 145 17.65 -5.11 27.26
CA GLY A 145 17.02 -6.06 26.34
C GLY A 145 15.53 -5.84 26.06
N SER A 146 14.95 -4.70 26.48
CA SER A 146 13.60 -4.29 26.08
C SER A 146 13.56 -3.89 24.61
N VAL A 147 12.60 -4.44 23.87
CA VAL A 147 12.26 -4.04 22.49
C VAL A 147 11.10 -3.04 22.44
N ALA A 148 10.58 -2.63 23.60
CA ALA A 148 9.46 -1.71 23.71
C ALA A 148 9.97 -0.26 23.74
N SER A 149 9.67 0.48 22.69
CA SER A 149 9.82 1.92 22.52
C SER A 149 8.46 2.53 22.12
N GLY A 150 8.36 3.86 22.12
CA GLY A 150 7.14 4.56 21.65
C GLY A 150 6.86 4.42 20.15
N ASP A 151 7.82 3.94 19.35
CA ASP A 151 7.71 3.87 17.90
C ASP A 151 7.58 2.42 17.39
N PHE A 152 6.57 2.17 16.55
CA PHE A 152 6.27 0.83 16.02
C PHE A 152 7.36 0.32 15.09
N ASP A 153 7.90 1.18 14.24
CA ASP A 153 8.95 0.82 13.29
C ASP A 153 10.23 0.40 14.04
N GLU A 154 10.56 1.11 15.12
CA GLU A 154 11.67 0.76 16.01
C GLU A 154 11.41 -0.56 16.75
N ASN A 155 10.19 -0.79 17.24
CA ASN A 155 9.83 -2.04 17.92
C ASN A 155 9.89 -3.25 16.99
N VAL A 156 9.40 -3.13 15.76
CA VAL A 156 9.47 -4.19 14.75
C VAL A 156 10.92 -4.46 14.36
N TRP A 157 11.71 -3.41 14.15
CA TRP A 157 13.13 -3.54 13.83
C TRP A 157 13.91 -4.21 14.96
N ASN A 158 13.73 -3.73 16.19
CA ASN A 158 14.36 -4.27 17.39
C ASN A 158 13.95 -5.71 17.66
N THR A 159 12.71 -6.09 17.33
CA THR A 159 12.24 -7.48 17.44
C THR A 159 12.89 -8.39 16.41
N ILE A 160 12.93 -8.00 15.13
CA ILE A 160 13.51 -8.82 14.05
C ILE A 160 15.02 -9.02 14.26
N PHE A 161 15.72 -7.98 14.71
CA PHE A 161 17.16 -8.03 14.98
C PHE A 161 17.50 -8.38 16.44
N HIS A 162 16.53 -8.80 17.24
CA HIS A 162 16.78 -9.23 18.60
C HIS A 162 17.65 -10.51 18.59
N PRO A 163 18.73 -10.62 19.39
CA PRO A 163 19.62 -11.78 19.38
C PRO A 163 18.89 -13.12 19.58
N LYS A 164 17.83 -13.14 20.38
CA LYS A 164 16.99 -14.33 20.60
C LYS A 164 16.15 -14.70 19.37
N VAL A 165 15.63 -13.71 18.65
CA VAL A 165 14.81 -13.94 17.44
C VAL A 165 15.69 -14.39 16.29
N LEU A 166 16.86 -13.77 16.12
CA LEU A 166 17.87 -14.21 15.16
C LEU A 166 18.34 -15.65 15.44
N GLY A 167 18.57 -15.98 16.72
CA GLY A 167 18.88 -17.36 17.13
C GLY A 167 17.77 -18.35 16.77
N LEU A 168 16.50 -17.98 16.99
CA LEU A 168 15.35 -18.81 16.62
C LEU A 168 15.23 -19.00 15.10
N ILE A 169 15.37 -17.93 14.32
CA ILE A 169 15.37 -17.97 12.84
C ILE A 169 16.49 -18.87 12.33
N LEU A 170 17.69 -18.76 12.92
CA LEU A 170 18.84 -19.59 12.56
C LEU A 170 18.54 -21.08 12.79
N VAL A 171 17.98 -21.43 13.95
CA VAL A 171 17.61 -22.82 14.26
C VAL A 171 16.55 -23.33 13.28
N LEU A 172 15.54 -22.52 12.98
CA LEU A 172 14.48 -22.86 12.00
C LEU A 172 15.05 -23.10 10.60
N LEU A 173 15.99 -22.27 10.14
CA LEU A 173 16.66 -22.45 8.86
C LEU A 173 17.48 -23.74 8.83
N ILE A 174 18.29 -24.00 9.85
CA ILE A 174 19.10 -25.22 9.95
C ILE A 174 18.18 -26.45 9.91
N SER A 175 17.13 -26.47 10.74
CA SER A 175 16.15 -27.57 10.75
C SER A 175 15.48 -27.76 9.40
N SER A 176 15.08 -26.68 8.71
CA SER A 176 14.47 -26.75 7.38
C SER A 176 15.44 -27.34 6.35
N PHE A 177 16.72 -26.98 6.38
CA PHE A 177 17.72 -27.55 5.48
C PHE A 177 17.99 -29.03 5.81
N THR A 178 18.10 -29.38 7.09
CA THR A 178 18.27 -30.77 7.53
C THR A 178 17.14 -31.67 7.02
N ILE A 179 15.88 -31.24 7.17
CA ILE A 179 14.72 -31.98 6.67
C ILE A 179 14.80 -32.13 5.15
N ARG A 180 15.08 -31.04 4.43
CA ARG A 180 15.21 -31.07 2.96
C ARG A 180 16.28 -32.05 2.48
N TYR A 181 17.45 -32.08 3.15
CA TYR A 181 18.52 -33.01 2.81
C TYR A 181 18.18 -34.47 3.16
N MET A 182 17.49 -34.72 4.27
CA MET A 182 17.00 -36.06 4.59
C MET A 182 15.95 -36.55 3.59
N THR A 183 15.03 -35.69 3.15
CA THR A 183 14.00 -36.05 2.18
C THR A 183 14.55 -36.30 0.78
N GLN A 184 15.66 -35.66 0.39
CA GLN A 184 16.32 -35.94 -0.90
C GLN A 184 17.23 -37.17 -0.88
N SER A 185 17.56 -37.69 0.30
CA SER A 185 18.48 -38.81 0.51
C SER A 185 17.76 -40.17 0.71
N SER A 186 16.43 -40.18 0.79
CA SER A 186 15.59 -41.39 0.86
C SER A 186 14.81 -41.56 -0.43
#